data_AF-Q222G6-F1
#
_entry.id   AF-Q222G6-F1
#
_cell.length_a   1.000
_cell.length_b   1.000
_cell.length_c   1.000
_cell.angle_alpha   90.00
_cell.angle_beta   90.00
_cell.angle_gamma   90.00
#
_symmetry.space_group_name_H-M   'P 1'
#
loop_
_entity.id
_entity.type
_entity.pdbx_description
1 polymer ?
#
loop_
_entity_poly.entity_id
_entity_poly.type
_entity_poly.pdbx_seq_one_letter_code
_entity_poly.pdbx_strand_id
1 'polypeptide(L)'
;MPHLDSMDLHALVKNVYESAGMKLSDAVVREMESADYGACRFEVDAKRVVFRVAKTTPTKVGQFVTLWKRPQPSGVIAPIDANDPVDFVVVYTSNTESCGQFVFDKSILIKMGILSSQKHAGKRAIRVYPPWSHPVAKQAVKTQSWQLPYFLELAEDGSTDLARARKLFACDHV
;
A
#
# COMPACT_ATOMS: atom_id res chain seq x y z
N MET A 1 -12.70 -8.79 25.30
CA MET A 1 -11.70 -8.14 24.44
C MET A 1 -12.44 -7.15 23.58
N PRO A 2 -12.06 -5.86 23.54
CA PRO A 2 -12.73 -4.95 22.64
C PRO A 2 -12.44 -5.43 21.22
N HIS A 3 -13.53 -5.80 20.56
CA HIS A 3 -13.58 -5.98 19.12
C HIS A 3 -12.90 -4.76 18.48
N LEU A 4 -11.95 -4.97 17.59
CA LEU A 4 -11.43 -3.91 16.71
C LEU A 4 -12.53 -3.58 15.68
N ASP A 5 -13.71 -3.21 16.16
CA ASP A 5 -14.83 -2.75 15.36
C ASP A 5 -14.43 -1.39 14.80
N SER A 6 -14.11 -1.39 13.50
CA SER A 6 -14.12 -0.20 12.65
C SER A 6 -13.54 1.07 13.29
N MET A 7 -12.42 0.98 14.01
CA MET A 7 -11.54 2.15 14.08
C MET A 7 -11.24 2.46 12.63
N ASP A 8 -11.84 3.53 12.10
CA ASP A 8 -11.87 3.81 10.67
C ASP A 8 -10.41 3.83 10.21
N LEU A 9 -9.95 2.75 9.56
CA LEU A 9 -8.56 2.62 9.15
C LEU A 9 -8.14 3.84 8.32
N HIS A 10 -9.12 4.40 7.62
CA HIS A 10 -9.03 5.68 6.97
C HIS A 10 -8.76 6.84 7.95
N ALA A 11 -9.45 6.98 9.08
CA ALA A 11 -9.12 7.94 10.13
C ALA A 11 -7.72 7.71 10.74
N LEU A 12 -7.29 6.45 10.94
CA LEU A 12 -5.92 6.17 11.39
C LEU A 12 -4.88 6.66 10.39
N VAL A 13 -5.04 6.30 9.12
CA VAL A 13 -4.15 6.70 8.03
C VAL A 13 -4.17 8.22 7.82
N LYS A 14 -5.36 8.84 7.94
CA LYS A 14 -5.52 10.29 7.90
C LYS A 14 -4.76 10.97 9.04
N ASN A 15 -4.94 10.51 10.28
CA ASN A 15 -4.25 11.06 11.45
C ASN A 15 -2.73 10.98 11.30
N VAL A 16 -2.20 9.88 10.76
CA VAL A 16 -0.76 9.72 10.49
C VAL A 16 -0.25 10.83 9.57
N TYR A 17 -0.96 11.08 8.47
CA TYR A 17 -0.52 12.06 7.48
C TYR A 17 -0.73 13.50 7.92
N GLU A 18 -1.86 13.81 8.56
CA GLU A 18 -2.14 15.13 9.11
C GLU A 18 -1.16 15.48 10.25
N SER A 19 -0.84 14.52 11.12
CA SER A 19 0.18 14.70 12.17
C SER A 19 1.57 14.98 11.58
N ALA A 20 1.85 14.43 10.39
CA ALA A 20 3.08 14.72 9.67
C ALA A 20 3.06 16.07 8.93
N GLY A 21 1.97 16.84 9.03
CA GLY A 21 1.79 18.13 8.34
C GLY A 21 1.46 18.01 6.86
N MET A 22 1.06 16.81 6.40
CA MET A 22 0.67 16.55 5.02
C MET A 22 -0.84 16.74 4.86
N LYS A 23 -1.27 17.20 3.69
CA LYS A 23 -2.68 17.46 3.40
C LYS A 23 -3.31 16.27 2.72
N LEU A 24 -4.34 15.68 3.33
CA LEU A 24 -5.19 14.72 2.67
C LEU A 24 -6.27 15.43 1.84
N SER A 25 -6.69 14.82 0.74
CA SER A 25 -7.92 15.25 0.06
C SER A 25 -9.14 15.06 0.98
N ASP A 26 -10.09 15.99 0.91
CA ASP A 26 -11.34 15.90 1.66
C ASP A 26 -12.17 14.67 1.26
N ALA A 27 -12.07 14.25 -0.01
CA ALA A 27 -12.76 13.09 -0.54
C ALA A 27 -11.85 11.86 -0.57
N VAL A 28 -12.38 10.75 -0.05
CA VAL A 28 -11.80 9.41 -0.22
C VAL A 28 -12.80 8.54 -0.97
N VAL A 29 -12.38 8.03 -2.12
CA VAL A 29 -13.22 7.28 -3.05
C VAL A 29 -12.98 5.80 -2.82
N ARG A 30 -13.98 5.06 -2.31
CA ARG A 30 -13.88 3.61 -2.14
C ARG A 30 -14.09 2.88 -3.47
N GLU A 31 -13.31 1.84 -3.72
CA GLU A 31 -13.40 1.00 -4.91
C GLU A 31 -14.16 -0.30 -4.55
N MET A 32 -15.47 -0.31 -4.83
CA MET A 32 -16.38 -1.39 -4.43
C MET A 32 -15.94 -2.79 -4.88
N GLU A 33 -15.39 -2.92 -6.09
CA GLU A 33 -14.97 -4.22 -6.62
C GLU A 33 -13.73 -4.81 -5.92
N SER A 34 -13.02 -4.01 -5.11
CA SER A 34 -11.88 -4.43 -4.30
C SER A 34 -12.09 -4.11 -2.82
N ALA A 35 -13.36 -3.94 -2.39
CA ALA A 35 -13.72 -3.61 -1.01
C ALA A 35 -13.15 -4.60 0.01
N ASP A 36 -13.03 -5.89 -0.36
CA ASP A 36 -12.39 -6.91 0.46
C ASP A 36 -10.97 -6.55 0.88
N TYR A 37 -10.25 -5.75 0.09
CA TYR A 37 -8.89 -5.30 0.37
C TYR A 37 -8.87 -3.82 0.78
N GLY A 38 -9.97 -3.31 1.36
CA GLY A 38 -10.07 -1.93 1.84
C GLY A 38 -9.74 -0.90 0.76
N ALA A 39 -10.02 -1.21 -0.50
CA ALA A 39 -9.56 -0.43 -1.63
C ALA A 39 -10.17 0.97 -1.64
N CYS A 40 -9.32 2.00 -1.65
CA CYS A 40 -9.74 3.37 -1.85
C CYS A 40 -8.68 4.20 -2.58
N ARG A 41 -9.10 5.37 -3.04
CA ARG A 41 -8.26 6.39 -3.67
C ARG A 41 -8.46 7.72 -2.96
N PHE A 42 -7.36 8.45 -2.80
CA PHE A 42 -7.32 9.78 -2.21
C PHE A 42 -6.03 10.47 -2.65
N GLU A 43 -5.83 11.71 -2.20
CA GLU A 43 -4.58 12.44 -2.44
C GLU A 43 -3.87 12.77 -1.13
N VAL A 44 -2.53 12.79 -1.17
CA VAL A 44 -1.65 13.29 -0.10
C VAL A 44 -0.75 14.35 -0.72
N ASP A 45 -0.85 15.61 -0.28
CA ASP A 45 -0.14 16.75 -0.87
C ASP A 45 -0.27 16.77 -2.41
N ALA A 46 -1.50 16.63 -2.90
CA ALA A 46 -1.86 16.54 -4.32
C ALA A 46 -1.25 15.35 -5.10
N LYS A 47 -0.63 14.37 -4.42
CA LYS A 47 -0.17 13.12 -5.01
C LYS A 47 -1.26 12.07 -4.92
N ARG A 48 -1.57 11.41 -6.04
CA ARG A 48 -2.65 10.45 -6.15
C ARG A 48 -2.26 9.11 -5.54
N VAL A 49 -3.03 8.65 -4.56
CA VAL A 49 -2.77 7.42 -3.82
C VAL A 49 -3.80 6.36 -4.17
N VAL A 50 -3.31 5.14 -4.40
CA VAL A 50 -4.11 3.91 -4.36
C VAL A 50 -3.80 3.21 -3.06
N PHE A 51 -4.80 3.07 -2.19
CA PHE A 51 -4.66 2.41 -0.91
C PHE A 51 -5.27 1.01 -0.93
N ARG A 52 -4.60 0.08 -0.26
CA ARG A 52 -5.04 -1.30 -0.07
C ARG A 52 -4.69 -1.81 1.33
N VAL A 53 -5.44 -2.80 1.78
CA VAL A 53 -5.19 -3.57 2.99
C VAL A 53 -4.73 -4.96 2.59
N ALA A 54 -3.51 -5.33 2.99
CA ALA A 54 -3.01 -6.69 2.79
C ALA A 54 -3.63 -7.66 3.79
N LYS A 55 -3.72 -8.94 3.40
CA LYS A 55 -4.28 -10.00 4.22
C LYS A 55 -3.26 -11.10 4.47
N THR A 56 -3.18 -11.55 5.71
CA THR A 56 -2.47 -12.78 6.05
C THR A 56 -3.19 -13.97 5.42
N THR A 57 -2.42 -14.88 4.82
CA THR A 57 -2.94 -16.14 4.27
C THR A 57 -2.38 -17.31 5.05
N PRO A 58 -3.16 -18.36 5.37
CA PRO A 58 -2.72 -19.41 6.28
C PRO A 58 -1.43 -20.14 5.89
N THR A 59 -1.18 -20.30 4.58
CA THR A 59 -0.15 -21.23 4.07
C THR A 59 1.12 -20.56 3.57
N LYS A 60 1.18 -19.22 3.54
CA LYS A 60 2.30 -18.49 2.92
C LYS A 60 2.70 -17.29 3.76
N VAL A 61 3.99 -17.20 4.08
CA VAL A 61 4.61 -16.04 4.75
C VAL A 61 4.42 -14.77 3.94
N GLY A 62 4.32 -13.63 4.64
CA GLY A 62 3.95 -12.34 4.08
C GLY A 62 2.45 -12.22 3.85
N GLN A 63 2.00 -11.04 3.47
CA GLN A 63 0.59 -10.73 3.30
C GLN A 63 0.24 -10.51 1.84
N PHE A 64 -0.91 -11.03 1.42
CA PHE A 64 -1.41 -10.95 0.06
C PHE A 64 -2.25 -9.69 -0.14
N VAL A 65 -2.03 -8.98 -1.25
CA VAL A 65 -2.80 -7.79 -1.60
C VAL A 65 -3.09 -7.77 -3.10
N THR A 66 -4.29 -7.34 -3.47
CA THR A 66 -4.69 -7.13 -4.87
C THR A 66 -4.35 -5.73 -5.33
N LEU A 67 -3.84 -5.62 -6.56
CA LEU A 67 -3.44 -4.38 -7.23
C LEU A 67 -3.88 -4.43 -8.69
N TRP A 68 -5.17 -4.28 -8.93
CA TRP A 68 -5.75 -4.31 -10.26
C TRP A 68 -6.80 -3.21 -10.42
N LYS A 69 -7.11 -2.91 -11.68
CA LYS A 69 -8.19 -2.03 -12.14
C LYS A 69 -9.10 -2.79 -13.10
N ARG A 70 -10.31 -2.28 -13.30
CA ARG A 70 -11.17 -2.70 -14.41
C ARG A 70 -11.29 -1.53 -15.41
N PRO A 71 -10.64 -1.62 -16.58
CA PRO A 71 -10.61 -0.50 -17.53
C PRO A 71 -11.99 -0.14 -18.10
N GLN A 72 -12.89 -1.12 -18.20
CA GLN A 72 -14.23 -0.96 -18.74
C GLN A 72 -15.24 -1.73 -17.87
N PRO A 73 -16.46 -1.21 -17.65
CA PRO A 73 -17.51 -1.96 -16.98
C PRO A 73 -17.67 -3.36 -17.59
N SER A 74 -17.68 -4.40 -16.75
CA SER A 74 -17.75 -5.81 -17.17
C SER A 74 -16.55 -6.36 -17.98
N GLY A 75 -15.52 -5.55 -18.26
CA GLY A 75 -14.28 -6.00 -18.92
C GLY A 75 -13.35 -6.79 -17.98
N VAL A 76 -12.30 -7.45 -18.49
CA VAL A 76 -11.39 -8.24 -17.64
C VAL A 76 -10.52 -7.36 -16.75
N ILE A 77 -10.24 -7.80 -15.52
CA ILE A 77 -9.34 -7.10 -14.61
C ILE A 77 -7.91 -7.06 -15.16
N ALA A 78 -7.27 -5.90 -15.05
CA ALA A 78 -5.92 -5.64 -15.52
C ALA A 78 -5.06 -5.08 -14.37
N PRO A 79 -3.73 -5.24 -14.41
CA PRO A 79 -2.85 -4.49 -13.53
C PRO A 79 -3.08 -2.98 -13.65
N ILE A 80 -2.74 -2.24 -12.60
CA ILE A 80 -2.61 -0.79 -12.70
C ILE A 80 -1.45 -0.49 -13.66
N ASP A 81 -1.65 0.47 -14.55
CA ASP A 81 -0.74 0.85 -15.62
C ASP A 81 0.10 2.07 -15.25
N ALA A 82 1.30 2.16 -15.81
CA ALA A 82 2.20 3.30 -15.64
C ALA A 82 1.56 4.64 -16.06
N ASN A 83 0.62 4.61 -17.01
CA ASN A 83 -0.11 5.80 -17.46
C ASN A 83 -1.35 6.12 -16.60
N ASP A 84 -1.71 5.27 -15.64
CA ASP A 84 -2.81 5.59 -14.73
C ASP A 84 -2.46 6.79 -13.83
N PRO A 85 -3.46 7.58 -13.43
CA PRO A 85 -3.29 8.71 -12.52
C PRO A 85 -3.07 8.22 -11.08
N VAL A 86 -1.91 7.62 -10.84
CA VAL A 86 -1.46 7.07 -9.55
C VAL A 86 -0.01 7.49 -9.35
N ASP A 87 0.31 8.13 -8.24
CA ASP A 87 1.69 8.50 -7.92
C ASP A 87 2.27 7.53 -6.89
N PHE A 88 1.42 7.05 -5.97
CA PHE A 88 1.80 6.10 -4.92
C PHE A 88 0.78 4.97 -4.77
N VAL A 89 1.28 3.79 -4.38
CA VAL A 89 0.47 2.71 -3.83
C VAL A 89 0.83 2.55 -2.36
N VAL A 90 -0.17 2.72 -1.49
CA VAL A 90 -0.04 2.50 -0.06
C VAL A 90 -0.68 1.16 0.30
N VAL A 91 0.07 0.30 0.97
CA VAL A 91 -0.41 -1.02 1.42
C VAL A 91 -0.30 -1.09 2.94
N TYR A 92 -1.45 -1.04 3.63
CA TYR A 92 -1.52 -1.29 5.06
C TYR A 92 -1.36 -2.77 5.36
N THR A 93 -0.64 -3.08 6.43
CA THR A 93 -0.33 -4.43 6.88
C THR A 93 -0.31 -4.47 8.40
N SER A 94 -0.90 -5.51 8.98
CA SER A 94 -0.89 -5.73 10.42
C SER A 94 -0.91 -7.22 10.77
N ASN A 95 -0.38 -7.56 11.94
CA ASN A 95 -0.61 -8.83 12.62
C ASN A 95 -1.24 -8.55 14.00
N THR A 96 -1.13 -9.50 14.92
CA THR A 96 -1.66 -9.37 16.28
C THR A 96 -0.92 -8.36 17.16
N GLU A 97 0.33 -8.00 16.84
CA GLU A 97 1.22 -7.22 17.71
C GLU A 97 1.82 -5.98 17.02
N SER A 98 1.64 -5.85 15.71
CA SER A 98 2.36 -4.87 14.89
C SER A 98 1.50 -4.43 13.73
N CYS A 99 1.60 -3.15 13.38
CA CYS A 99 0.97 -2.60 12.20
C CYS A 99 1.86 -1.56 11.52
N GLY A 100 1.55 -1.30 10.25
CA GLY A 100 2.30 -0.37 9.44
C GLY A 100 1.80 -0.30 8.02
N GLN A 101 2.52 0.44 7.20
CA GLN A 101 2.19 0.60 5.80
C GLN A 101 3.43 0.63 4.93
N PHE A 102 3.32 0.04 3.76
CA PHE A 102 4.27 0.32 2.68
C PHE A 102 3.78 1.50 1.85
N VAL A 103 4.68 2.42 1.53
CA VAL A 103 4.41 3.56 0.65
C VAL A 103 5.33 3.43 -0.57
N PHE A 104 4.82 2.85 -1.64
CA PHE A 104 5.59 2.64 -2.87
C PHE A 104 5.29 3.74 -3.88
N ASP A 105 6.31 4.45 -4.35
CA ASP A 105 6.15 5.34 -5.48
C ASP A 105 5.94 4.56 -6.80
N LYS A 106 5.34 5.22 -7.79
CA LYS A 106 5.09 4.63 -9.12
C LYS A 106 6.37 4.08 -9.76
N SER A 107 7.51 4.76 -9.60
CA SER A 107 8.76 4.38 -10.28
C SER A 107 9.31 3.04 -9.78
N ILE A 108 9.30 2.81 -8.47
CA ILE A 108 9.74 1.53 -7.89
C ILE A 108 8.80 0.39 -8.30
N LEU A 109 7.49 0.64 -8.35
CA LEU A 109 6.51 -0.37 -8.76
C LEU A 109 6.67 -0.76 -10.23
N ILE A 110 7.01 0.19 -11.12
CA ILE A 110 7.35 -0.10 -12.51
C ILE A 110 8.66 -0.91 -12.58
N LYS A 111 9.70 -0.47 -11.85
CA LYS A 111 11.02 -1.13 -11.80
C LYS A 111 10.91 -2.59 -11.34
N MET A 112 10.00 -2.89 -10.40
CA MET A 112 9.75 -4.24 -9.89
C MET A 112 8.70 -5.04 -10.70
N GLY A 113 8.24 -4.49 -11.83
CA GLY A 113 7.28 -5.13 -12.73
C GLY A 113 5.90 -5.37 -12.09
N ILE A 114 5.51 -4.51 -11.15
CA ILE A 114 4.21 -4.57 -10.47
C ILE A 114 3.17 -3.80 -11.27
N LEU A 115 3.47 -2.55 -11.67
CA LEU A 115 2.63 -1.83 -12.63
C LEU A 115 2.91 -2.32 -14.05
N SER A 116 1.88 -2.32 -14.90
CA SER A 116 2.08 -2.56 -16.32
C SER A 116 2.78 -1.36 -16.97
N SER A 117 3.63 -1.64 -17.95
CA SER A 117 4.34 -0.66 -18.76
C SER A 117 4.74 -1.30 -20.09
N GLN A 118 5.38 -0.54 -20.98
CA GLN A 118 5.92 -1.10 -22.22
C GLN A 118 6.91 -2.25 -22.01
N LYS A 119 7.55 -2.34 -20.81
CA LYS A 119 8.54 -3.37 -20.48
C LYS A 119 7.95 -4.59 -19.78
N HIS A 120 6.82 -4.43 -19.09
CA HIS A 120 6.27 -5.45 -18.20
C HIS A 120 4.74 -5.48 -18.26
N ALA A 121 4.16 -6.68 -18.32
CA ALA A 121 2.70 -6.85 -18.28
C ALA A 121 2.06 -6.42 -16.94
N GLY A 122 2.85 -6.22 -15.88
CA GLY A 122 2.38 -5.90 -14.54
C GLY A 122 1.82 -7.09 -13.78
N LYS A 123 1.37 -6.86 -12.53
CA LYS A 123 0.80 -7.86 -11.63
C LYS A 123 -0.54 -7.38 -11.11
N ARG A 124 -1.50 -8.29 -11.01
CA ARG A 124 -2.83 -8.03 -10.42
C ARG A 124 -2.86 -8.19 -8.89
N ALA A 125 -1.80 -8.77 -8.33
CA ALA A 125 -1.63 -8.97 -6.90
C ALA A 125 -0.16 -9.20 -6.58
N ILE A 126 0.24 -8.88 -5.35
CA ILE A 126 1.58 -9.11 -4.84
C ILE A 126 1.52 -9.67 -3.41
N ARG A 127 2.69 -10.07 -2.91
CA ARG A 127 2.92 -10.24 -1.48
C ARG A 127 3.80 -9.12 -0.95
N VAL A 128 3.45 -8.61 0.21
CA VAL A 128 4.28 -7.69 0.99
C VAL A 128 4.81 -8.39 2.23
N TYR A 129 6.04 -8.05 2.61
CA TYR A 129 6.77 -8.66 3.72
C TYR A 129 7.19 -7.59 4.72
N PRO A 130 6.32 -7.18 5.66
CA PRO A 130 6.70 -6.23 6.73
C PRO A 130 7.90 -6.74 7.55
N PRO A 131 8.54 -5.89 8.36
CA PRO A 131 9.74 -6.24 9.14
C PRO A 131 9.58 -7.51 10.00
N TRP A 132 8.38 -7.72 10.53
CA TRP A 132 8.03 -8.90 11.34
C TRP A 132 7.75 -10.18 10.52
N SER A 133 7.83 -10.13 9.19
CA SER A 133 7.76 -11.32 8.34
C SER A 133 9.15 -11.94 8.17
N HIS A 134 9.26 -13.26 8.33
CA HIS A 134 10.53 -13.98 8.16
C HIS A 134 10.44 -14.98 6.99
N PRO A 135 10.45 -14.51 5.73
CA PRO A 135 10.43 -15.39 4.58
C PRO A 135 11.74 -16.19 4.46
N VAL A 136 11.63 -17.48 4.11
CA VAL A 136 12.80 -18.34 3.86
C VAL A 136 13.07 -18.56 2.36
N ALA A 137 12.03 -18.45 1.52
CA ALA A 137 12.16 -18.63 0.09
C ALA A 137 12.99 -17.49 -0.52
N LYS A 138 14.02 -17.81 -1.31
CA LYS A 138 14.95 -16.83 -1.92
C LYS A 138 14.23 -15.66 -2.61
N GLN A 139 13.16 -15.94 -3.35
CA GLN A 139 12.39 -14.90 -4.04
C GLN A 139 11.64 -13.97 -3.06
N ALA A 140 11.12 -14.52 -1.96
CA ALA A 140 10.43 -13.76 -0.94
C ALA A 140 11.41 -12.89 -0.14
N VAL A 141 12.60 -13.39 0.20
CA VAL A 141 13.68 -12.61 0.84
C VAL A 141 14.11 -11.43 -0.03
N LYS A 142 14.33 -11.66 -1.34
CA LYS A 142 14.63 -10.59 -2.29
C LYS A 142 13.49 -9.57 -2.37
N THR A 143 12.25 -10.05 -2.33
CA THR A 143 11.06 -9.18 -2.37
C THR A 143 10.98 -8.31 -1.12
N GLN A 144 11.16 -8.89 0.06
CA GLN A 144 11.22 -8.14 1.31
C GLN A 144 12.34 -7.09 1.29
N SER A 145 13.53 -7.46 0.82
CA SER A 145 14.70 -6.58 0.83
C SER A 145 14.46 -5.25 0.11
N TRP A 146 13.77 -5.27 -1.05
CA TRP A 146 13.45 -4.02 -1.74
C TRP A 146 12.21 -3.32 -1.16
N GLN A 147 11.33 -4.03 -0.46
CA GLN A 147 10.12 -3.45 0.14
C GLN A 147 10.41 -2.68 1.44
N LEU A 148 11.30 -3.19 2.29
CA LEU A 148 11.58 -2.62 3.62
C LEU A 148 11.97 -1.13 3.62
N PRO A 149 12.76 -0.62 2.65
CA PRO A 149 13.05 0.82 2.56
C PRO A 149 11.79 1.70 2.49
N TYR A 150 10.68 1.16 1.97
CA TYR A 150 9.40 1.83 1.76
C TYR A 150 8.40 1.62 2.91
N PHE A 151 8.80 0.95 3.99
CA PHE A 151 7.91 0.62 5.11
C PHE A 151 7.87 1.74 6.15
N LEU A 152 6.68 2.09 6.64
CA LEU A 152 6.44 2.96 7.79
C LEU A 152 5.75 2.14 8.88
N GLU A 153 6.39 2.06 10.04
CA GLU A 153 5.81 1.43 11.22
C GLU A 153 4.78 2.37 11.86
N LEU A 154 3.66 1.80 12.31
CA LEU A 154 2.60 2.52 13.00
C LEU A 154 2.46 1.90 14.39
N ALA A 155 2.62 2.72 15.42
CA ALA A 155 2.37 2.29 16.79
C ALA A 155 0.85 2.14 17.02
N GLU A 156 0.48 1.31 18.00
CA GLU A 156 -0.94 1.10 18.36
C GLU A 156 -1.65 2.38 18.79
N ASP A 157 -0.91 3.34 19.36
CA ASP A 157 -1.41 4.66 19.76
C ASP A 157 -1.51 5.67 18.59
N GLY A 158 -1.21 5.22 17.36
CA GLY A 158 -1.22 6.05 16.17
C GLY A 158 0.02 6.93 15.98
N SER A 159 0.99 6.86 16.90
CA SER A 159 2.28 7.54 16.72
C SER A 159 3.13 6.85 15.65
N THR A 160 3.95 7.65 14.96
CA THR A 160 4.87 7.16 13.92
C THR A 160 6.01 8.15 13.71
N ASP A 161 7.04 7.74 12.96
CA ASP A 161 8.09 8.62 12.49
C ASP A 161 7.55 9.54 11.38
N LEU A 162 7.13 10.74 11.79
CA LEU A 162 6.58 11.77 10.91
C LEU A 162 7.59 12.23 9.84
N ALA A 163 8.89 12.23 10.16
CA ALA A 163 9.92 12.60 9.19
C ALA A 163 10.06 11.53 8.10
N ARG A 164 9.99 10.26 8.49
CA ARG A 164 9.95 9.13 7.56
C ARG A 164 8.68 9.14 6.72
N ALA A 165 7.51 9.42 7.31
CA ALA A 165 6.26 9.55 6.57
C ALA A 165 6.40 10.59 5.43
N ARG A 166 6.88 11.80 5.74
CA ARG A 166 7.15 12.83 4.72
C ARG A 166 8.18 12.37 3.69
N LYS A 167 9.26 11.74 4.12
CA LYS A 167 10.32 11.25 3.23
C LYS A 167 9.82 10.20 2.24
N LEU A 168 8.92 9.31 2.67
CA LEU A 168 8.35 8.27 1.79
C LEU A 168 7.47 8.86 0.68
N PHE A 169 6.86 10.03 0.91
CA PHE A 169 6.11 10.76 -0.12
C PHE A 169 6.98 11.80 -0.85
N ALA A 170 8.19 12.12 -0.39
CA ALA A 170 9.10 13.02 -1.09
C ALA A 170 9.65 12.32 -2.35
N CYS A 171 9.30 12.86 -3.52
CA CYS A 171 9.57 12.25 -4.81
C CYS A 171 11.02 12.49 -5.24
N ASP A 172 12.00 11.89 -4.53
CA ASP A 172 13.42 12.00 -4.87
C ASP A 172 14.09 10.63 -4.84
N HIS A 173 13.82 9.79 -5.84
CA HIS A 173 14.74 8.72 -6.22
C HIS A 173 15.18 8.98 -7.66
N VAL A 174 16.10 9.94 -7.80
CA VAL A 174 17.00 10.05 -8.95
C VAL A 174 17.98 8.88 -8.91
#